data_AF-A0A4Q4LZL1-F1
#
_entry.id   AF-A0A4Q4LZL1-F1
#
_cell.length_a   1.000
_cell.length_b   1.000
_cell.length_c   1.000
_cell.angle_alpha   90.00
_cell.angle_beta   90.00
_cell.angle_gamma   90.00
#
_symmetry.space_group_name_H-M   'P 1'
#
loop_
_entity.id
_entity.type
_entity.pdbx_description
1 polymer ?
#
loop_
_entity_poly.entity_id
_entity_poly.type
_entity_poly.pdbx_seq_one_letter_code
_entity_poly.pdbx_strand_id
1 'polypeptide(L)'
;MAASPQYELGTLVGNTWRQWSTSAGQDYYENLSTRATQYTIPVGWEDADTDTWAVDGSKSWPQWRNNRTGRIRRTDPNPPAPRTYLDKANVKTHLQLVERSPESHEYLYRRVMVAVLKHFFLEDEGYDVLQEESRGELDQTESRTDMAVLKITSRPGGSLYAYDYCLVESKKADRSWTETQHHLSRHCAGTENQSGQVYGIVHIGLYVQFFTANRGVLTALSVCLHIRNDVNAITTMFGNMKRQPLPFL
;
A
#
# COMPACT_ATOMS: atom_id res chain seq x y z
N MET A 1 -16.15 -26.50 -21.66
CA MET A 1 -15.45 -25.50 -20.83
C MET A 1 -14.26 -26.19 -20.20
N ALA A 2 -13.04 -25.78 -20.53
CA ALA A 2 -11.85 -26.33 -19.87
C ALA A 2 -11.90 -25.93 -18.39
N ALA A 3 -11.77 -26.91 -17.48
CA ALA A 3 -11.69 -26.62 -16.05
C ALA A 3 -10.47 -25.72 -15.81
N SER A 4 -10.68 -24.58 -15.14
CA SER A 4 -9.59 -23.70 -14.74
C SER A 4 -8.52 -24.51 -13.98
N PRO A 5 -7.22 -24.26 -14.20
CA PRO A 5 -6.18 -25.03 -13.54
C PRO A 5 -6.33 -24.92 -12.02
N GLN A 6 -6.36 -26.08 -11.36
CA GLN A 6 -6.41 -26.23 -9.92
C GLN A 6 -5.06 -26.77 -9.44
N TYR A 7 -4.49 -26.15 -8.42
CA TYR A 7 -3.20 -26.51 -7.87
C TYR A 7 -3.40 -27.27 -6.57
N GLU A 8 -3.00 -28.54 -6.52
CA GLU A 8 -2.98 -29.30 -5.27
C GLU A 8 -1.89 -28.76 -4.35
N LEU A 9 -2.28 -28.23 -3.19
CA LEU A 9 -1.34 -27.72 -2.19
C LEU A 9 -0.86 -28.84 -1.26
N GLY A 10 -1.79 -29.65 -0.77
CA GLY A 10 -1.48 -30.82 0.06
C GLY A 10 -2.67 -31.37 0.82
N THR A 11 -2.47 -32.52 1.46
CA THR A 11 -3.46 -33.15 2.34
C THR A 11 -3.26 -32.68 3.78
N LEU A 12 -4.36 -32.39 4.48
CA LEU A 12 -4.38 -31.98 5.88
C LEU A 12 -4.13 -33.20 6.80
N VAL A 13 -3.63 -32.95 8.01
CA VAL A 13 -3.43 -33.99 9.04
C VAL A 13 -4.74 -34.71 9.30
N GLY A 14 -4.69 -36.05 9.40
CA GLY A 14 -5.87 -36.91 9.51
C GLY A 14 -6.40 -37.44 8.17
N ASN A 15 -5.87 -36.99 7.03
CA ASN A 15 -6.21 -37.48 5.68
C ASN A 15 -7.70 -37.38 5.31
N THR A 16 -8.44 -36.48 5.96
CA THR A 16 -9.86 -36.24 5.68
C THR A 16 -10.06 -35.19 4.58
N TRP A 17 -9.19 -34.18 4.57
CA TRP A 17 -9.32 -33.02 3.70
C TRP A 17 -8.06 -32.80 2.87
N ARG A 18 -8.27 -32.36 1.62
CA ARG A 18 -7.20 -31.89 0.74
C ARG A 18 -7.40 -30.42 0.42
N GLN A 19 -6.33 -29.65 0.49
CA GLN A 19 -6.32 -28.24 0.16
C GLN A 19 -5.84 -28.04 -1.28
N TRP A 20 -6.56 -27.17 -1.96
CA TRP A 20 -6.35 -26.79 -3.35
C TRP A 20 -6.29 -25.27 -3.48
N SER A 21 -5.76 -24.79 -4.60
CA SER A 21 -5.83 -23.37 -4.98
C SER A 21 -6.29 -23.20 -6.41
N THR A 22 -7.14 -22.22 -6.66
CA THR A 22 -7.58 -21.86 -8.01
C THR A 22 -6.47 -21.07 -8.74
N SER A 23 -6.65 -20.87 -10.05
CA SER A 23 -5.79 -19.98 -10.84
C SER A 23 -5.75 -18.53 -10.35
N ALA A 24 -6.75 -18.09 -9.59
CA ALA A 24 -6.77 -16.77 -8.96
C ALA A 24 -6.03 -16.75 -7.60
N GLY A 25 -5.50 -17.89 -7.14
CA GLY A 25 -4.85 -18.03 -5.83
C GLY A 25 -5.83 -18.09 -4.67
N GLN A 26 -7.10 -18.43 -4.91
CA GLN A 26 -8.09 -18.66 -3.86
C GLN A 26 -8.03 -20.10 -3.39
N ASP A 27 -7.90 -20.32 -2.08
CA ASP A 27 -7.81 -21.65 -1.51
C ASP A 27 -9.19 -22.25 -1.23
N TYR A 28 -9.31 -23.55 -1.42
CA TYR A 28 -10.49 -24.34 -1.09
C TYR A 28 -10.10 -25.74 -0.64
N TYR A 29 -11.06 -26.45 -0.05
CA TYR A 29 -10.86 -27.73 0.61
C TYR A 29 -11.82 -28.76 0.02
N GLU A 30 -11.30 -29.93 -0.31
CA GLU A 30 -12.06 -31.09 -0.78
C GLU A 30 -12.06 -32.16 0.31
N ASN A 31 -13.24 -32.63 0.70
CA ASN A 31 -13.37 -33.78 1.58
C ASN A 31 -13.09 -35.05 0.78
N LEU A 32 -12.11 -35.84 1.20
CA LEU A 32 -11.65 -36.99 0.44
C LEU A 32 -12.63 -38.18 0.45
N SER A 33 -13.55 -38.24 1.43
CA SER A 33 -14.57 -39.30 1.47
C SER A 33 -15.83 -38.93 0.70
N THR A 34 -16.29 -37.67 0.78
CA THR A 34 -17.54 -37.23 0.16
C THR A 34 -17.36 -36.51 -1.17
N ARG A 35 -16.13 -36.10 -1.51
CA ARG A 35 -15.80 -35.23 -2.66
C ARG A 35 -16.43 -33.84 -2.61
N ALA A 36 -17.02 -33.45 -1.48
CA ALA A 36 -17.57 -32.12 -1.29
C ALA A 36 -16.45 -31.08 -1.19
N THR A 37 -16.65 -29.91 -1.83
CA THR A 37 -15.69 -28.80 -1.78
C THR A 37 -16.25 -27.61 -1.01
N GLN A 38 -15.39 -26.91 -0.28
CA GLN A 38 -15.74 -25.66 0.42
C GLN A 38 -14.58 -24.67 0.41
N TYR A 39 -14.88 -23.37 0.46
CA TYR A 39 -13.86 -22.31 0.55
C TYR A 39 -13.52 -21.94 2.00
N THR A 40 -14.35 -22.32 2.95
CA THR A 40 -14.09 -22.15 4.38
C THR A 40 -13.16 -23.24 4.89
N ILE A 41 -12.32 -22.90 5.87
CA ILE A 41 -11.44 -23.89 6.52
C ILE A 41 -12.33 -24.94 7.22
N PRO A 42 -12.05 -26.25 7.06
CA PRO A 42 -12.79 -27.29 7.75
C PRO A 42 -12.67 -27.18 9.27
N VAL A 43 -13.78 -27.44 9.96
CA VAL A 43 -13.85 -27.39 11.43
C VAL A 43 -12.84 -28.35 12.06
N GLY A 44 -11.96 -27.85 12.92
CA GLY A 44 -10.86 -28.58 13.54
C GLY A 44 -9.49 -28.37 12.88
N TRP A 45 -9.43 -27.73 11.70
CA TRP A 45 -8.21 -27.40 10.96
C TRP A 45 -7.93 -25.90 10.84
N GLU A 46 -8.63 -25.09 11.63
CA GLU A 46 -8.33 -23.66 11.83
C GLU A 46 -6.93 -23.48 12.39
N ASP A 47 -6.34 -22.31 12.19
CA ASP A 47 -5.07 -21.99 12.86
C ASP A 47 -5.33 -21.48 14.27
N ALA A 48 -4.41 -21.84 15.16
CA ALA A 48 -4.26 -21.22 16.46
C ALA A 48 -3.00 -20.36 16.49
N ASP A 49 -2.99 -19.35 17.37
CA ASP A 49 -1.82 -18.48 17.57
C ASP A 49 -0.59 -19.25 18.10
N THR A 50 -0.81 -20.41 18.70
CA THR A 50 0.25 -21.30 19.20
C THR A 50 0.77 -22.28 18.14
N ASP A 51 0.19 -22.29 16.93
CA ASP A 51 0.61 -23.19 15.88
C ASP A 51 1.99 -22.83 15.36
N THR A 52 2.80 -23.87 15.16
CA THR A 52 4.10 -23.74 14.52
C THR A 52 4.01 -24.13 13.05
N TRP A 53 4.84 -23.49 12.24
CA TRP A 53 4.83 -23.64 10.80
C TRP A 53 6.23 -23.97 10.30
N ALA A 54 6.32 -24.96 9.41
CA ALA A 54 7.55 -25.34 8.76
C ALA A 54 7.49 -24.98 7.28
N VAL A 55 8.64 -24.59 6.70
CA VAL A 55 8.76 -24.45 5.24
C VAL A 55 8.61 -25.83 4.61
N ASP A 56 7.68 -25.96 3.67
CA ASP A 56 7.43 -27.19 2.94
C ASP A 56 8.08 -27.10 1.55
N GLY A 57 9.20 -27.82 1.41
CA GLY A 57 9.98 -27.90 0.18
C GLY A 57 9.50 -28.95 -0.82
N SER A 58 8.31 -29.56 -0.64
CA SER A 58 7.79 -30.59 -1.55
C SER A 58 7.33 -30.05 -2.91
N LYS A 59 7.23 -28.73 -3.06
CA LYS A 59 6.79 -28.04 -4.28
C LYS A 59 7.89 -27.11 -4.79
N SER A 60 7.81 -26.73 -6.07
CA SER A 60 8.75 -25.79 -6.70
C SER A 60 8.50 -24.33 -6.30
N TRP A 61 7.55 -24.05 -5.43
CA TRP A 61 7.22 -22.73 -4.91
C TRP A 61 7.25 -22.74 -3.37
N PRO A 62 7.56 -21.60 -2.73
CA PRO A 62 7.58 -21.51 -1.27
C PRO A 62 6.16 -21.68 -0.70
N GLN A 63 6.04 -22.56 0.28
CA GLN A 63 4.81 -22.72 1.06
C GLN A 63 5.16 -23.15 2.49
N TRP A 64 4.26 -22.87 3.43
CA TRP A 64 4.41 -23.17 4.85
C TRP A 64 3.34 -24.16 5.26
N ARG A 65 3.73 -25.21 5.96
CA ARG A 65 2.84 -26.23 6.49
C ARG A 65 2.69 -26.07 7.99
N ASN A 66 1.44 -25.96 8.45
CA ASN A 66 1.11 -25.98 9.86
C ASN A 66 1.42 -27.38 10.42
N ASN A 67 2.25 -27.46 11.46
CA ASN A 67 2.68 -28.74 12.01
C ASN A 67 1.55 -29.52 12.69
N ARG A 68 0.53 -28.82 13.21
CA ARG A 68 -0.62 -29.44 13.86
C ARG A 68 -1.67 -29.90 12.85
N THR A 69 -2.04 -29.03 11.90
CA THR A 69 -3.19 -29.27 11.00
C THR A 69 -2.78 -29.77 9.62
N GLY A 70 -1.51 -29.65 9.25
CA GLY A 70 -1.02 -29.94 7.90
C GLY A 70 -1.48 -28.93 6.85
N ARG A 71 -2.19 -27.86 7.26
CA ARG A 71 -2.69 -26.85 6.34
C ARG A 71 -1.54 -26.06 5.73
N ILE A 72 -1.69 -25.70 4.46
CA ILE A 72 -0.70 -24.96 3.70
C ILE A 72 -1.07 -23.48 3.65
N ARG A 73 -0.07 -22.62 3.84
CA ARG A 73 -0.13 -21.20 3.48
C ARG A 73 0.95 -20.92 2.43
N ARG A 74 0.65 -20.06 1.45
CA ARG A 74 1.64 -19.55 0.49
C ARG A 74 2.32 -18.26 0.96
N THR A 75 1.92 -17.75 2.11
CA THR A 75 2.53 -16.61 2.77
C THR A 75 3.12 -17.07 4.08
N ASP A 76 4.28 -16.53 4.43
CA ASP A 76 4.87 -16.75 5.74
C ASP A 76 3.85 -16.38 6.81
N PRO A 77 3.45 -17.31 7.69
CA PRO A 77 2.55 -17.01 8.80
C PRO A 77 3.21 -16.11 9.84
N ASN A 78 4.53 -16.04 9.89
CA ASN A 78 5.31 -15.21 10.81
C ASN A 78 6.36 -14.39 10.03
N PRO A 79 5.93 -13.52 9.10
CA PRO A 79 6.88 -12.77 8.28
C PRO A 79 7.71 -11.86 9.18
N PRO A 80 9.02 -11.74 8.94
CA PRO A 80 9.82 -10.73 9.64
C PRO A 80 9.25 -9.34 9.35
N ALA A 81 9.41 -8.42 10.31
CA ALA A 81 9.02 -7.05 10.12
C ALA A 81 9.69 -6.48 8.85
N PRO A 82 8.93 -5.85 7.93
CA PRO A 82 9.48 -5.22 6.74
C PRO A 82 10.56 -4.20 7.11
N ARG A 83 11.75 -4.33 6.49
CA ARG A 83 12.88 -3.42 6.77
C ARG A 83 12.70 -2.10 6.03
N THR A 84 12.05 -2.14 4.87
CA THR A 84 11.71 -0.99 4.05
C THR A 84 10.31 -1.15 3.45
N TYR A 85 9.79 -0.10 2.83
CA TYR A 85 8.53 -0.19 2.09
C TYR A 85 8.62 -1.17 0.91
N LEU A 86 9.80 -1.43 0.33
CA LEU A 86 9.96 -2.40 -0.77
C LEU A 86 9.73 -3.86 -0.33
N ASP A 87 9.85 -4.14 0.97
CA ASP A 87 9.59 -5.48 1.52
C ASP A 87 8.09 -5.73 1.72
N LYS A 88 7.26 -4.70 1.59
CA LYS A 88 5.80 -4.84 1.67
C LYS A 88 5.27 -5.47 0.39
N ALA A 89 4.50 -6.55 0.54
CA ALA A 89 4.01 -7.34 -0.58
C ALA A 89 3.17 -6.52 -1.58
N ASN A 90 2.34 -5.60 -1.10
CA ASN A 90 1.54 -4.70 -1.94
C ASN A 90 2.42 -3.74 -2.76
N VAL A 91 3.40 -3.07 -2.14
CA VAL A 91 4.37 -2.21 -2.82
C VAL A 91 5.13 -3.00 -3.88
N LYS A 92 5.70 -4.16 -3.50
CA LYS A 92 6.47 -5.01 -4.41
C LYS A 92 5.63 -5.42 -5.62
N THR A 93 4.38 -5.83 -5.40
CA THR A 93 3.46 -6.26 -6.46
C THR A 93 3.14 -5.12 -7.42
N HIS A 94 2.81 -3.93 -6.88
CA HIS A 94 2.49 -2.77 -7.71
C HIS A 94 3.70 -2.25 -8.48
N LEU A 95 4.88 -2.20 -7.85
CA LEU A 95 6.12 -1.80 -8.51
C LEU A 95 6.49 -2.74 -9.66
N GLN A 96 6.46 -4.05 -9.43
CA GLN A 96 6.75 -5.04 -10.48
C GLN A 96 5.82 -4.90 -11.69
N LEU A 97 4.55 -4.52 -11.47
CA LEU A 97 3.60 -4.32 -12.54
C LEU A 97 3.96 -3.12 -13.42
N VAL A 98 4.21 -1.95 -12.81
CA VAL A 98 4.54 -0.73 -13.56
C VAL A 98 5.96 -0.76 -14.16
N GLU A 99 6.87 -1.55 -13.60
CA GLU A 99 8.21 -1.78 -14.16
C GLU A 99 8.18 -2.65 -15.40
N ARG A 100 7.31 -3.67 -15.43
CA ARG A 100 7.17 -4.57 -16.59
C ARG A 100 6.38 -3.92 -17.73
N SER A 101 5.48 -3.02 -17.38
CA SER A 101 4.60 -2.33 -18.33
C SER A 101 4.58 -0.82 -18.04
N PRO A 102 5.62 -0.06 -18.41
CA PRO A 102 5.70 1.39 -18.17
C PRO A 102 4.60 2.20 -18.89
N GLU A 103 3.98 1.63 -19.91
CA GLU A 103 2.82 2.15 -20.62
C GLU A 103 1.49 1.97 -19.87
N SER A 104 1.53 1.36 -18.68
CA SER A 104 0.39 1.16 -17.80
C SER A 104 -0.40 2.42 -17.53
N HIS A 105 -1.70 2.24 -17.27
CA HIS A 105 -2.59 3.32 -16.87
C HIS A 105 -2.12 3.99 -15.55
N GLU A 106 -2.40 5.29 -15.43
CA GLU A 106 -1.97 6.13 -14.31
C GLU A 106 -2.42 5.58 -12.94
N TYR A 107 -3.60 4.96 -12.84
CA TYR A 107 -4.07 4.39 -11.58
C TYR A 107 -3.14 3.28 -11.03
N LEU A 108 -2.37 2.60 -11.88
CA LEU A 108 -1.39 1.60 -11.43
C LEU A 108 -0.18 2.25 -10.76
N TYR A 109 0.24 3.42 -11.23
CA TYR A 109 1.25 4.24 -10.58
C TYR A 109 0.74 4.81 -9.25
N ARG A 110 -0.53 5.25 -9.19
CA ARG A 110 -1.16 5.68 -7.94
C ARG A 110 -1.17 4.57 -6.90
N ARG A 111 -1.46 3.31 -7.28
CA ARG A 111 -1.40 2.15 -6.36
C ARG A 111 -0.02 1.94 -5.73
N VAL A 112 1.06 2.16 -6.50
CA VAL A 112 2.42 2.15 -5.95
C VAL A 112 2.55 3.20 -4.85
N MET A 113 2.22 4.45 -5.18
CA MET A 113 2.43 5.57 -4.26
C MET A 113 1.55 5.45 -3.00
N VAL A 114 0.28 5.04 -3.14
CA VAL A 114 -0.63 4.78 -2.01
C VAL A 114 -0.05 3.70 -1.08
N ALA A 115 0.48 2.61 -1.65
CA ALA A 115 1.07 1.54 -0.85
C ALA A 115 2.33 2.01 -0.10
N VAL A 116 3.12 2.90 -0.71
CA VAL A 116 4.28 3.55 -0.07
C VAL A 116 3.82 4.50 1.05
N LEU A 117 2.83 5.36 0.80
CA LEU A 117 2.30 6.29 1.80
C LEU A 117 1.74 5.55 3.02
N LYS A 118 0.92 4.50 2.79
CA LYS A 118 0.37 3.65 3.85
C LYS A 118 1.42 2.88 4.64
N HIS A 119 2.65 2.74 4.13
CA HIS A 119 3.75 2.19 4.91
C HIS A 119 4.30 3.20 5.92
N PHE A 120 4.35 4.49 5.57
CA PHE A 120 4.98 5.53 6.39
C PHE A 120 4.02 6.30 7.29
N PHE A 121 2.76 6.40 6.89
CA PHE A 121 1.70 7.14 7.58
C PHE A 121 0.64 6.16 8.05
N LEU A 122 0.81 5.69 9.28
CA LEU A 122 -0.04 4.63 9.84
C LEU A 122 -1.25 5.22 10.57
N GLU A 123 -2.36 4.48 10.53
CA GLU A 123 -3.61 4.87 11.20
C GLU A 123 -3.47 4.91 12.72
N ASP A 124 -2.69 4.01 13.32
CA ASP A 124 -2.40 3.97 14.76
C ASP A 124 -1.57 5.17 15.24
N GLU A 125 -0.82 5.79 14.34
CA GLU A 125 -0.14 7.05 14.58
C GLU A 125 -1.06 8.26 14.33
N GLY A 126 -2.31 8.05 13.94
CA GLY A 126 -3.30 9.10 13.67
C GLY A 126 -3.18 9.73 12.28
N TYR A 127 -2.62 9.02 11.30
CA TYR A 127 -2.65 9.45 9.90
C TYR A 127 -3.73 8.71 9.11
N ASP A 128 -4.24 9.32 8.06
CA ASP A 128 -5.13 8.66 7.09
C ASP A 128 -4.65 8.93 5.67
N VAL A 129 -4.69 7.94 4.79
CA VAL A 129 -4.21 8.05 3.40
C VAL A 129 -5.38 7.84 2.45
N LEU A 130 -5.81 8.93 1.81
CA LEU A 130 -6.97 9.00 0.95
C LEU A 130 -6.55 9.14 -0.53
N GLN A 131 -7.40 8.65 -1.43
CA GLN A 131 -7.27 8.79 -2.88
C GLN A 131 -8.41 9.64 -3.41
N GLU A 132 -8.11 10.49 -4.39
CA GLU A 132 -9.10 11.30 -5.11
C GLU A 132 -10.00 12.13 -4.18
N GLU A 133 -9.42 12.65 -3.09
CA GLU A 133 -10.17 13.42 -2.10
C GLU A 133 -10.61 14.76 -2.70
N SER A 134 -11.91 15.04 -2.60
CA SER A 134 -12.52 16.29 -3.09
C SER A 134 -12.21 17.42 -2.12
N ARG A 135 -11.69 18.53 -2.63
CA ARG A 135 -11.33 19.72 -1.83
C ARG A 135 -12.33 20.88 -2.00
N GLY A 136 -13.61 20.55 -2.16
CA GLY A 136 -14.71 21.51 -2.36
C GLY A 136 -15.15 21.69 -3.82
N GLU A 137 -15.96 22.72 -4.08
CA GLU A 137 -16.55 23.07 -5.38
C GLU A 137 -15.59 23.85 -6.29
N LEU A 138 -14.36 23.38 -6.46
CA LEU A 138 -13.60 23.75 -7.67
C LEU A 138 -14.20 23.00 -8.85
N ASP A 139 -14.17 23.60 -10.05
CA ASP A 139 -14.68 23.00 -11.29
C ASP A 139 -14.32 21.50 -11.35
N GLN A 140 -15.30 20.66 -11.71
CA GLN A 140 -15.36 19.22 -11.39
C GLN A 140 -14.13 18.38 -11.80
N THR A 141 -13.24 18.92 -12.63
CA THR A 141 -12.00 18.28 -13.10
C THR A 141 -10.73 18.69 -12.33
N GLU A 142 -10.73 19.78 -11.57
CA GLU A 142 -9.53 20.32 -10.91
C GLU A 142 -9.56 20.23 -9.37
N SER A 143 -10.69 19.88 -8.77
CA SER A 143 -10.89 19.83 -7.31
C SER A 143 -10.16 18.69 -6.57
N ARG A 144 -9.74 17.65 -7.28
CA ARG A 144 -9.25 16.41 -6.65
C ARG A 144 -7.76 16.28 -6.76
N THR A 145 -7.09 16.21 -5.62
CA THR A 145 -5.72 15.72 -5.56
C THR A 145 -5.69 14.22 -5.79
N ASP A 146 -4.65 13.69 -6.43
CA ASP A 146 -4.57 12.24 -6.67
C ASP A 146 -4.56 11.46 -5.34
N MET A 147 -3.81 11.94 -4.33
CA MET A 147 -3.83 11.41 -2.97
C MET A 147 -3.61 12.50 -1.93
N ALA A 148 -4.14 12.27 -0.72
CA ALA A 148 -3.88 13.09 0.44
C ALA A 148 -3.49 12.23 1.64
N VAL A 149 -2.58 12.75 2.45
CA VAL A 149 -2.30 12.26 3.80
C VAL A 149 -2.91 13.26 4.77
N LEU A 150 -3.89 12.82 5.53
CA LEU A 150 -4.47 13.58 6.62
C LEU A 150 -3.76 13.25 7.93
N LYS A 151 -3.71 14.22 8.84
CA LYS A 151 -3.31 14.00 10.23
C LYS A 151 -4.46 14.34 11.15
N ILE A 152 -4.86 13.37 11.96
CA ILE A 152 -5.88 13.51 12.99
C ILE A 152 -5.20 13.92 14.29
N THR A 153 -5.69 14.99 14.91
CA THR A 153 -5.17 15.51 16.18
C THR A 153 -6.27 16.22 16.96
N SER A 154 -6.00 16.63 18.20
CA SER A 154 -6.87 17.47 19.01
C SER A 154 -6.09 18.62 19.64
N ARG A 155 -6.79 19.75 19.84
CA ARG A 155 -6.27 20.82 20.71
C ARG A 155 -6.46 20.41 22.18
N PRO A 156 -5.68 20.92 23.12
CA PRO A 156 -5.93 20.70 24.55
C PRO A 156 -7.39 21.06 24.91
N GLY A 157 -8.17 20.07 25.37
CA GLY A 157 -9.59 20.22 25.70
C GLY A 157 -10.55 20.37 24.51
N GLY A 158 -10.07 20.25 23.27
CA GLY A 158 -10.88 20.34 22.05
C GLY A 158 -11.27 18.99 21.46
N SER A 159 -12.16 19.00 20.48
CA SER A 159 -12.52 17.82 19.68
C SER A 159 -11.37 17.40 18.75
N LEU A 160 -11.41 16.13 18.31
CA LEU A 160 -10.56 15.66 17.23
C LEU A 160 -10.91 16.40 15.93
N TYR A 161 -9.90 16.66 15.11
CA TYR A 161 -10.04 17.17 13.76
C TYR A 161 -8.94 16.60 12.87
N ALA A 162 -9.21 16.51 11.58
CA ALA A 162 -8.25 16.14 10.56
C ALA A 162 -7.76 17.40 9.81
N TYR A 163 -6.53 17.38 9.33
CA TYR A 163 -5.99 18.42 8.46
C TYR A 163 -5.09 17.81 7.39
N ASP A 164 -4.92 18.53 6.29
CA ASP A 164 -4.01 18.15 5.21
C ASP A 164 -2.55 18.21 5.68
N TYR A 165 -1.95 17.04 5.84
CA TYR A 165 -0.56 16.91 6.23
C TYR A 165 0.36 16.85 5.01
N CYS A 166 -0.04 16.12 3.97
CA CYS A 166 0.68 16.04 2.70
C CYS A 166 -0.28 15.84 1.53
N LEU A 167 -0.08 16.56 0.44
CA LEU A 167 -0.77 16.35 -0.84
C LEU A 167 0.16 15.74 -1.87
N VAL A 168 -0.36 14.85 -2.72
CA VAL A 168 0.44 14.10 -3.68
C VAL A 168 -0.20 14.08 -5.05
N GLU A 169 0.55 14.50 -6.06
CA GLU A 169 0.21 14.32 -7.47
C GLU A 169 1.01 13.16 -8.06
N SER A 170 0.32 12.21 -8.71
CA SER A 170 0.91 10.97 -9.21
C SER A 170 0.54 10.71 -10.66
N LYS A 171 1.53 10.81 -11.54
CA LYS A 171 1.39 10.61 -12.97
C LYS A 171 2.22 9.42 -13.47
N LYS A 172 1.89 8.91 -14.66
CA LYS A 172 2.72 7.95 -15.39
C LYS A 172 4.00 8.60 -15.94
N ALA A 173 4.98 7.79 -16.36
CA ALA A 173 6.37 8.21 -16.62
C ALA A 173 6.57 9.29 -17.71
N ASP A 174 5.64 9.47 -18.64
CA ASP A 174 5.74 10.36 -19.80
C ASP A 174 5.12 11.75 -19.57
N ARG A 175 4.67 12.06 -18.34
CA ARG A 175 4.04 13.34 -18.02
C ARG A 175 5.06 14.42 -17.66
N SER A 176 4.66 15.67 -17.89
CA SER A 176 5.48 16.84 -17.59
C SER A 176 5.61 17.07 -16.08
N TRP A 177 6.86 17.17 -15.62
CA TRP A 177 7.17 17.55 -14.24
C TRP A 177 6.66 18.94 -13.90
N THR A 178 6.85 19.90 -14.80
CA THR A 178 6.45 21.29 -14.57
C THR A 178 4.93 21.43 -14.45
N GLU A 179 4.16 20.77 -15.32
CA GLU A 179 2.70 20.80 -15.24
C GLU A 179 2.19 20.11 -13.97
N THR A 180 2.80 18.98 -13.60
CA THR A 180 2.43 18.24 -12.39
C THR A 180 2.75 19.03 -11.12
N GLN A 181 3.90 19.71 -11.06
CA GLN A 181 4.24 20.63 -9.96
C GLN A 181 3.29 21.82 -9.91
N HIS A 182 2.89 22.38 -11.06
CA HIS A 182 1.90 23.45 -11.10
C HIS A 182 0.53 22.98 -10.60
N HIS A 183 0.11 21.75 -10.94
CA HIS A 183 -1.10 21.14 -10.38
C HIS A 183 -1.02 21.00 -8.85
N LEU A 184 0.07 20.40 -8.35
CA LEU A 184 0.28 20.26 -6.91
C LEU A 184 0.29 21.62 -6.20
N SER A 185 0.94 22.63 -6.78
CA SER A 185 0.97 24.01 -6.28
C SER A 185 -0.44 24.58 -6.09
N ARG A 186 -1.32 24.43 -7.09
CA ARG A 186 -2.72 24.87 -7.01
C ARG A 186 -3.49 24.13 -5.91
N HIS A 187 -3.33 22.81 -5.79
CA HIS A 187 -3.97 22.04 -4.71
C HIS A 187 -3.47 22.44 -3.32
N CYS A 188 -2.15 22.64 -3.17
CA CYS A 188 -1.59 23.13 -1.92
C CYS A 188 -2.01 24.56 -1.58
N ALA A 189 -2.40 25.38 -2.55
CA ALA A 189 -2.97 26.71 -2.30
C ALA A 189 -4.40 26.64 -1.74
N GLY A 190 -5.13 25.57 -2.06
CA GLY A 190 -6.51 25.34 -1.63
C GLY A 190 -6.66 24.54 -0.34
N THR A 191 -5.58 24.28 0.41
CA THR A 191 -5.70 23.60 1.70
C THR A 191 -6.44 24.46 2.72
N GLU A 192 -7.33 23.85 3.50
CA GLU A 192 -8.10 24.52 4.55
C GLU A 192 -7.34 24.60 5.88
N ASN A 193 -6.08 24.15 5.93
CA ASN A 193 -5.30 24.25 7.14
C ASN A 193 -4.95 25.72 7.47
N GLN A 194 -5.01 26.09 8.76
CA GLN A 194 -4.92 27.49 9.18
C GLN A 194 -3.57 28.16 8.85
N SER A 195 -2.49 27.37 8.77
CA SER A 195 -1.17 27.89 8.38
C SER A 195 -1.04 28.11 6.87
N GLY A 196 -1.88 27.49 6.05
CA GLY A 196 -1.69 27.37 4.61
C GLY A 196 -0.43 26.57 4.24
N GLN A 197 0.13 25.80 5.17
CA GLN A 197 1.39 25.06 4.98
C GLN A 197 1.14 23.56 4.95
N VAL A 198 1.62 22.89 3.91
CA VAL A 198 1.42 21.44 3.73
C VAL A 198 2.65 20.84 3.05
N TYR A 199 2.92 19.56 3.29
CA TYR A 199 3.92 18.87 2.48
C TYR A 199 3.37 18.54 1.09
N GLY A 200 4.24 18.56 0.08
CA GLY A 200 3.89 18.20 -1.29
C GLY A 200 4.76 17.05 -1.78
N ILE A 201 4.19 16.13 -2.55
CA ILE A 201 4.96 15.11 -3.28
C ILE A 201 4.50 15.09 -4.73
N VAL A 202 5.46 15.18 -5.66
CA VAL A 202 5.23 14.84 -7.06
C VAL A 202 5.81 13.46 -7.32
N HIS A 203 4.98 12.57 -7.86
CA HIS A 203 5.34 11.23 -8.29
C HIS A 203 5.10 11.09 -9.80
N ILE A 204 6.15 10.82 -10.58
CA ILE A 204 6.05 10.58 -12.03
C ILE A 204 6.80 9.31 -12.38
N GLY A 205 6.07 8.29 -12.86
CA GLY A 205 6.68 7.01 -13.20
C GLY A 205 7.22 6.29 -11.97
N LEU A 206 8.54 6.14 -11.87
CA LEU A 206 9.22 5.55 -10.71
C LEU A 206 9.97 6.58 -9.87
N TYR A 207 9.71 7.87 -10.11
CA TYR A 207 10.45 8.97 -9.51
C TYR A 207 9.55 9.80 -8.62
N VAL A 208 10.09 10.27 -7.50
CA VAL A 208 9.41 11.15 -6.55
C VAL A 208 10.27 12.37 -6.23
N GLN A 209 9.60 13.49 -5.95
CA GLN A 209 10.24 14.68 -5.39
C GLN A 209 9.37 15.23 -4.26
N PHE A 210 10.02 15.64 -3.17
CA PHE A 210 9.37 16.14 -1.96
C PHE A 210 9.46 17.66 -1.91
N PHE A 211 8.42 18.30 -1.38
CA PHE A 211 8.30 19.74 -1.26
C PHE A 211 7.72 20.13 0.11
N THR A 212 8.06 21.31 0.60
CA THR A 212 7.12 22.08 1.43
C THR A 212 6.30 22.97 0.52
N ALA A 213 5.06 23.20 0.89
CA ALA A 213 4.20 24.18 0.25
C ALA A 213 3.78 25.21 1.29
N ASN A 214 3.86 26.49 0.92
CA ASN A 214 3.32 27.59 1.71
C ASN A 214 2.39 28.41 0.82
N ARG A 215 1.08 28.27 1.03
CA ARG A 215 0.01 28.90 0.24
C ARG A 215 0.20 28.66 -1.26
N GLY A 216 0.51 27.40 -1.61
CA GLY A 216 0.79 26.95 -2.97
C GLY A 216 2.22 27.16 -3.47
N VAL A 217 3.06 27.94 -2.79
CA VAL A 217 4.46 28.10 -3.21
C VAL A 217 5.25 26.86 -2.81
N LEU A 218 5.69 26.08 -3.80
CA LEU A 218 6.46 24.86 -3.59
C LEU A 218 7.95 25.17 -3.43
N THR A 219 8.56 24.64 -2.37
CA THR A 219 10.00 24.65 -2.14
C THR A 219 10.49 23.21 -2.08
N ALA A 220 11.39 22.83 -3.00
CA ALA A 220 11.90 21.46 -3.07
C ALA A 220 12.71 21.11 -1.80
N LEU A 221 12.36 19.99 -1.19
CA LEU A 221 13.08 19.38 -0.06
C LEU A 221 14.06 18.30 -0.52
N SER A 222 13.89 17.80 -1.74
CA SER A 222 14.75 16.77 -2.31
C SER A 222 15.04 17.05 -3.78
N VAL A 223 16.09 16.42 -4.28
CA VAL A 223 16.22 16.12 -5.71
C VAL A 223 15.15 15.10 -6.13
N CYS A 224 15.10 14.79 -7.41
CA CYS A 224 14.30 13.68 -7.92
C CYS A 224 14.91 12.34 -7.45
N LEU A 225 14.14 11.52 -6.76
CA LEU A 225 14.55 10.24 -6.17
C LEU A 225 13.82 9.08 -6.85
N HIS A 226 14.54 8.02 -7.21
CA HIS A 226 13.96 6.81 -7.78
C HIS A 226 13.46 5.87 -6.68
N ILE A 227 12.17 5.50 -6.72
CA ILE A 227 11.49 4.69 -5.69
C ILE A 227 12.23 3.38 -5.39
N ARG A 228 12.81 2.70 -6.37
CA ARG A 228 13.56 1.48 -6.09
C ARG A 228 15.00 1.72 -5.64
N ASN A 229 15.65 2.77 -6.12
CA ASN A 229 17.11 2.88 -6.01
C ASN A 229 17.50 3.77 -4.83
N ASP A 230 16.65 4.73 -4.47
CA ASP A 230 16.91 5.74 -3.45
C ASP A 230 16.10 5.49 -2.17
N VAL A 231 15.90 4.21 -1.82
CA VAL A 231 15.04 3.76 -0.70
C VAL A 231 15.40 4.44 0.61
N ASN A 232 16.69 4.55 0.91
CA ASN A 232 17.17 5.18 2.14
C ASN A 232 16.84 6.67 2.16
N ALA A 233 17.09 7.40 1.06
CA ALA A 233 16.76 8.81 0.96
C ALA A 233 15.25 9.05 1.12
N ILE A 234 14.42 8.25 0.45
CA ILE A 234 12.96 8.33 0.56
C ILE A 234 12.49 8.04 1.99
N THR A 235 13.04 7.00 2.62
CA THR A 235 12.74 6.63 4.02
C THR A 235 13.11 7.77 4.97
N THR A 236 14.29 8.36 4.77
CA THR A 236 14.75 9.53 5.53
C THR A 236 13.82 10.73 5.31
N MET A 237 13.36 10.98 4.08
CA MET A 237 12.44 12.08 3.79
C MET A 237 11.11 11.94 4.54
N PHE A 238 10.44 10.79 4.45
CA PHE A 238 9.20 10.55 5.19
C PHE A 238 9.42 10.64 6.70
N GLY A 239 10.53 10.09 7.21
CA GLY A 239 10.89 10.20 8.62
C GLY A 239 11.12 11.65 9.06
N ASN A 240 11.77 12.47 8.22
CA ASN A 240 12.00 13.89 8.49
C ASN A 240 10.70 14.68 8.51
N MET A 241 9.81 14.48 7.55
CA MET A 241 8.48 15.11 7.53
C MET A 241 7.77 14.88 8.86
N LYS A 242 7.72 13.63 9.34
CA LYS A 242 7.05 13.26 10.60
C LYS A 242 7.72 13.87 11.84
N ARG A 243 9.05 13.94 11.86
CA ARG A 243 9.82 14.55 12.96
C ARG A 243 9.75 16.07 12.99
N GLN A 244 9.47 16.70 11.85
CA GLN A 244 9.44 18.13 11.68
C GLN A 244 8.10 18.54 11.03
N PRO A 245 6.95 18.33 11.70
CA PRO A 245 5.67 18.76 11.15
C PRO A 245 5.70 20.27 10.88
N LEU A 246 5.09 20.71 9.78
CA LEU A 246 5.00 22.13 9.45
C LEU A 246 4.17 22.86 10.52
N PRO A 247 4.55 24.08 10.90
CA PRO A 247 3.89 24.80 11.98
C PRO A 247 2.46 25.18 11.62
N PHE A 248 1.57 25.06 12.61
CA PHE A 248 0.31 25.80 12.65
C PHE A 248 0.61 27.16 13.25
N LEU A 249 0.53 28.20 12.45
CA LEU A 249 0.61 29.59 12.92
C LEU A 249 -0.77 30.05 13.38
#